data_AF-A0A1I6JE97-F1
#
_entry.id   AF-A0A1I6JE97-F1
#
_cell.length_a   1.000
_cell.length_b   1.000
_cell.length_c   1.000
_cell.angle_alpha   90.00
_cell.angle_beta   90.00
_cell.angle_gamma   90.00
#
_symmetry.space_group_name_H-M   'P 1'
#
loop_
_entity.id
_entity.type
_entity.pdbx_description
1 polymer ?
#
loop_
_entity_poly.entity_id
_entity_poly.type
_entity_poly.pdbx_seq_one_letter_code
_entity_poly.pdbx_strand_id
1 'polypeptide(L)'
;MTTRINPSILAADFVNLESELARIASADLVHVDVMDNHFVPNLTFGPQMVGRLQDVSPIPLDVHLMISDVDRWAPGYAELGAASVTFHVEASDGPVQLARRLRSIGARAGIALKPGTDVEPFLDVLHEFDQVLIMTVEPGFGGQSFMHETMPKLRRVSEAVRAAGLDVWLQVDGGISLDTIGIAAEAGADTFVAGSAVFGAEVPAERIAALRDLAATHRHDARPGTGSLKP
;
A
#
# COMPACT_ATOMS: atom_id res chain seq x y z
N MET A 1 -5.49 13.76 8.15
CA MET A 1 -5.44 12.34 7.72
C MET A 1 -4.30 11.66 8.48
N THR A 2 -4.48 10.42 8.90
CA THR A 2 -3.46 9.64 9.62
C THR A 2 -2.34 9.22 8.65
N THR A 3 -1.09 9.19 9.11
CA THR A 3 0.05 8.64 8.36
C THR A 3 0.26 7.19 8.79
N ARG A 4 0.31 6.26 7.84
CA ARG A 4 0.46 4.82 8.08
C ARG A 4 1.76 4.29 7.49
N ILE A 5 2.51 3.50 8.25
CA ILE A 5 3.72 2.82 7.82
C ILE A 5 3.44 1.32 7.84
N ASN A 6 3.56 0.67 6.69
CA ASN A 6 3.30 -0.75 6.51
C ASN A 6 4.60 -1.46 6.06
N PRO A 7 5.44 -1.98 6.97
CA PRO A 7 6.66 -2.66 6.57
C PRO A 7 6.36 -3.89 5.71
N SER A 8 7.03 -4.02 4.56
CA SER A 8 6.89 -5.21 3.70
C SER A 8 7.77 -6.34 4.20
N ILE A 9 7.14 -7.46 4.57
CA ILE A 9 7.86 -8.67 5.01
C ILE A 9 8.57 -9.39 3.88
N LEU A 10 8.44 -8.95 2.63
CA LEU A 10 9.28 -9.43 1.52
C LEU A 10 10.78 -9.17 1.78
N ALA A 11 11.11 -8.18 2.61
CA ALA A 11 12.48 -7.84 3.01
C ALA A 11 12.90 -8.44 4.36
N ALA A 12 12.02 -9.20 5.02
CA ALA A 12 12.28 -9.79 6.33
C ALA A 12 13.07 -11.11 6.23
N ASP A 13 13.51 -11.63 7.37
CA ASP A 13 14.06 -12.99 7.45
C ASP A 13 12.94 -14.05 7.40
N PHE A 14 12.81 -14.73 6.25
CA PHE A 14 11.72 -15.67 5.99
C PHE A 14 11.73 -16.89 6.90
N VAL A 15 12.90 -17.31 7.41
CA VAL A 15 12.97 -18.46 8.32
C VAL A 15 12.58 -18.09 9.76
N ASN A 16 12.43 -16.79 10.05
CA ASN A 16 12.13 -16.26 11.40
C ASN A 16 10.93 -15.28 11.40
N LEU A 17 9.97 -15.42 10.48
CA LEU A 17 8.88 -14.44 10.26
C LEU A 17 8.09 -14.05 11.53
N GLU A 18 7.83 -14.96 12.46
CA GLU A 18 7.14 -14.62 13.72
C GLU A 18 7.93 -13.59 14.54
N SER A 19 9.25 -13.77 14.63
CA SER A 19 10.13 -12.80 15.31
C SER A 19 10.20 -11.49 14.54
N GLU A 20 10.23 -11.54 13.21
CA GLU A 20 10.25 -10.36 12.35
C GLU A 20 8.97 -9.52 12.49
N LEU A 21 7.81 -10.16 12.61
CA LEU A 21 6.53 -9.51 12.88
C LEU A 21 6.53 -8.80 14.25
N ALA A 22 7.12 -9.44 15.27
CA ALA A 22 7.24 -8.81 16.60
C ALA A 22 8.13 -7.55 16.57
N ARG A 23 9.18 -7.53 15.75
CA ARG A 23 10.09 -6.36 15.59
C ARG A 23 9.40 -5.12 15.01
N ILE A 24 8.30 -5.31 14.28
CA ILE A 24 7.56 -4.22 13.63
C ILE A 24 6.20 -3.93 14.27
N ALA A 25 5.93 -4.42 15.49
CA ALA A 25 4.64 -4.27 16.16
C ALA A 25 4.17 -2.80 16.40
N SER A 26 5.05 -1.82 16.21
CA SER A 26 4.72 -0.38 16.24
C SER A 26 4.27 0.21 14.89
N ALA A 27 4.27 -0.59 13.83
CA ALA A 27 3.68 -0.25 12.53
C ALA A 27 2.15 -0.29 12.57
N ASP A 28 1.50 0.26 11.55
CA ASP A 28 0.03 0.26 11.47
C ASP A 28 -0.49 -1.08 10.95
N LEU A 29 0.16 -1.61 9.91
CA LEU A 29 -0.12 -2.92 9.32
C LEU A 29 1.20 -3.58 8.89
N VAL A 30 1.16 -4.89 8.68
CA VAL A 30 2.24 -5.60 7.96
C VAL A 30 1.86 -5.76 6.49
N HIS A 31 2.74 -5.34 5.57
CA HIS A 31 2.49 -5.50 4.14
C HIS A 31 2.98 -6.88 3.66
N VAL A 32 2.10 -7.64 3.03
CA VAL A 32 2.34 -9.03 2.60
C VAL A 32 2.20 -9.13 1.08
N ASP A 33 3.34 -9.21 0.41
CA ASP A 33 3.44 -9.31 -1.04
C ASP A 33 3.24 -10.77 -1.52
N VAL A 34 2.10 -11.05 -2.12
CA VAL A 34 1.74 -12.37 -2.67
C VAL A 34 1.99 -12.37 -4.17
N MET A 35 2.85 -13.27 -4.65
CA MET A 35 3.28 -13.37 -6.03
C MET A 35 3.14 -14.82 -6.54
N ASP A 36 2.73 -15.01 -7.80
CA ASP A 36 2.39 -16.33 -8.36
C ASP A 36 3.31 -16.85 -9.47
N ASN A 37 4.39 -16.14 -9.78
CA ASN A 37 5.30 -16.42 -10.89
C ASN A 37 4.66 -16.37 -12.29
N HIS A 38 3.47 -15.77 -12.42
CA HIS A 38 2.82 -15.52 -13.71
C HIS A 38 2.58 -14.02 -13.93
N PHE A 39 1.93 -13.34 -12.98
CA PHE A 39 1.67 -11.90 -13.09
C PHE A 39 2.97 -11.08 -12.92
N VAL A 40 3.87 -11.59 -12.09
CA VAL A 40 5.25 -11.12 -11.90
C VAL A 40 6.20 -12.32 -11.94
N PRO A 41 7.49 -12.13 -12.32
CA PRO A 41 8.45 -13.23 -12.45
C PRO A 41 9.08 -13.64 -11.10
N ASN A 42 8.25 -13.80 -10.06
CA ASN A 42 8.68 -14.22 -8.72
C ASN A 42 7.54 -14.97 -7.98
N LEU A 43 7.88 -15.79 -6.99
CA LEU A 43 6.94 -16.59 -6.19
C LEU A 43 7.23 -16.38 -4.71
N THR A 44 6.22 -15.98 -3.94
CA THR A 44 6.38 -15.66 -2.50
C THR A 44 5.47 -16.52 -1.63
N PHE A 45 4.41 -15.93 -1.10
CA PHE A 45 3.52 -16.55 -0.12
C PHE A 45 2.28 -17.09 -0.81
N GLY A 46 1.73 -18.17 -0.26
CA GLY A 46 0.39 -18.67 -0.61
C GLY A 46 -0.58 -18.56 0.56
N PRO A 47 -1.87 -18.93 0.38
CA PRO A 47 -2.90 -18.78 1.39
C PRO A 47 -2.56 -19.44 2.73
N GLN A 48 -1.93 -20.61 2.72
CA GLN A 48 -1.51 -21.29 3.95
C GLN A 48 -0.51 -20.43 4.74
N MET A 49 0.48 -19.82 4.09
CA MET A 49 1.46 -18.98 4.77
C MET A 49 0.81 -17.70 5.29
N VAL A 50 -0.03 -17.05 4.47
CA VAL A 50 -0.76 -15.84 4.90
C VAL A 50 -1.67 -16.12 6.08
N GLY A 51 -2.37 -17.25 6.12
CA GLY A 51 -3.15 -17.65 7.29
C GLY A 51 -2.30 -17.84 8.55
N ARG A 52 -1.10 -18.42 8.44
CA ARG A 52 -0.19 -18.54 9.58
C ARG A 52 0.38 -17.19 10.03
N LEU A 53 0.63 -16.27 9.11
CA LEU A 53 1.02 -14.90 9.45
C LEU A 53 -0.12 -14.18 10.18
N GLN A 54 -1.36 -14.36 9.73
CA GLN A 54 -2.54 -13.81 10.38
C GLN A 54 -2.69 -14.33 11.83
N ASP A 55 -2.42 -15.62 12.06
CA ASP A 55 -2.53 -16.24 13.40
C ASP A 55 -1.55 -15.64 14.42
N VAL A 56 -0.36 -15.21 13.97
CA VAL A 56 0.76 -14.83 14.86
C VAL A 56 1.09 -13.33 14.85
N SER A 57 0.64 -12.59 13.84
CA SER A 57 0.98 -11.17 13.71
C SER A 57 0.34 -10.34 14.84
N PRO A 58 1.12 -9.47 15.51
CA PRO A 58 0.59 -8.58 16.54
C PRO A 58 -0.19 -7.39 15.95
N ILE A 59 -0.07 -7.17 14.63
CA ILE A 59 -0.72 -6.08 13.89
C ILE A 59 -1.45 -6.63 12.66
N PRO A 60 -2.47 -5.93 12.13
CA PRO A 60 -3.27 -6.44 11.01
C PRO A 60 -2.48 -6.57 9.70
N LEU A 61 -2.92 -7.46 8.83
CA LEU A 61 -2.27 -7.74 7.54
C LEU A 61 -2.85 -6.87 6.42
N ASP A 62 -1.96 -6.26 5.65
CA ASP A 62 -2.21 -5.56 4.38
C ASP A 62 -1.70 -6.43 3.23
N VAL A 63 -2.60 -7.19 2.60
CA VAL A 63 -2.24 -8.19 1.59
C VAL A 63 -2.27 -7.56 0.22
N HIS A 64 -1.15 -7.61 -0.49
CA HIS A 64 -0.99 -7.12 -1.84
C HIS A 64 -0.83 -8.30 -2.82
N LEU A 65 -1.77 -8.42 -3.75
CA LEU A 65 -1.88 -9.53 -4.68
C LEU A 65 -1.28 -9.15 -6.04
N MET A 66 -0.06 -9.60 -6.28
CA MET A 66 0.62 -9.61 -7.58
C MET A 66 0.48 -10.99 -8.22
N ILE A 67 -0.78 -11.41 -8.45
CA ILE A 67 -1.13 -12.73 -8.99
C ILE A 67 -2.11 -12.60 -10.16
N SER A 68 -2.20 -13.63 -11.00
CA SER A 68 -3.20 -13.73 -12.07
C SER A 68 -4.56 -14.18 -11.52
N ASP A 69 -5.63 -13.94 -12.27
CA ASP A 69 -7.02 -14.33 -11.92
C ASP A 69 -7.47 -13.82 -10.54
N VAL A 70 -7.17 -12.56 -10.19
CA VAL A 70 -7.45 -12.03 -8.83
C VAL A 70 -8.94 -12.09 -8.47
N ASP A 71 -9.84 -12.01 -9.45
CA ASP A 71 -11.29 -12.13 -9.23
C ASP A 71 -11.68 -13.46 -8.57
N ARG A 72 -10.90 -14.52 -8.83
CA ARG A 72 -11.06 -15.83 -8.23
C ARG A 72 -10.38 -15.93 -6.87
N TRP A 73 -9.15 -15.44 -6.76
CA TRP A 73 -8.27 -15.74 -5.62
C TRP A 73 -8.37 -14.72 -4.47
N ALA A 74 -8.58 -13.44 -4.77
CA ALA A 74 -8.59 -12.38 -3.77
C ALA A 74 -9.63 -12.58 -2.64
N PRO A 75 -10.87 -13.07 -2.91
CA PRO A 75 -11.84 -13.35 -1.85
C PRO A 75 -11.30 -14.31 -0.77
N GLY A 76 -10.50 -15.30 -1.16
CA GLY A 76 -9.90 -16.25 -0.20
C GLY A 76 -8.95 -15.58 0.79
N TYR A 77 -8.21 -14.54 0.37
CA TYR A 77 -7.35 -13.78 1.28
C TYR A 77 -8.15 -12.89 2.24
N ALA A 78 -9.29 -12.36 1.81
CA ALA A 78 -10.20 -11.65 2.71
C ALA A 78 -10.83 -12.60 3.75
N GLU A 79 -11.20 -13.81 3.35
CA GLU A 79 -11.76 -14.84 4.24
C GLU A 79 -10.75 -15.32 5.30
N LEU A 80 -9.45 -15.16 5.07
CA LEU A 80 -8.42 -15.40 6.09
C LEU A 80 -8.40 -14.33 7.19
N GLY A 81 -9.10 -13.20 7.03
CA GLY A 81 -9.14 -12.12 8.02
C GLY A 81 -8.13 -11.00 7.77
N ALA A 82 -7.58 -10.89 6.56
CA ALA A 82 -6.74 -9.77 6.17
C ALA A 82 -7.49 -8.43 6.33
N ALA A 83 -6.82 -7.42 6.87
CA ALA A 83 -7.43 -6.10 7.08
C ALA A 83 -7.66 -5.35 5.77
N SER A 84 -6.73 -5.50 4.82
CA SER A 84 -6.87 -5.06 3.43
C SER A 84 -6.44 -6.14 2.46
N VAL A 85 -7.14 -6.19 1.33
CA VAL A 85 -6.75 -6.96 0.16
C VAL A 85 -6.68 -6.00 -1.02
N THR A 86 -5.47 -5.76 -1.49
CA THR A 86 -5.17 -4.89 -2.62
C THR A 86 -4.80 -5.75 -3.82
N PHE A 87 -5.50 -5.59 -4.94
CA PHE A 87 -5.24 -6.36 -6.16
C PHE A 87 -4.90 -5.44 -7.33
N HIS A 88 -4.11 -5.95 -8.27
CA HIS A 88 -3.78 -5.23 -9.49
C HIS A 88 -4.99 -5.12 -10.43
N VAL A 89 -5.29 -3.89 -10.89
CA VAL A 89 -6.37 -3.67 -11.88
C VAL A 89 -6.08 -4.39 -13.19
N GLU A 90 -4.80 -4.62 -13.50
CA GLU A 90 -4.35 -5.33 -14.70
C GLU A 90 -4.61 -6.85 -14.64
N ALA A 91 -4.99 -7.38 -13.48
CA ALA A 91 -5.26 -8.80 -13.27
C ALA A 91 -6.75 -9.11 -13.05
N SER A 92 -7.62 -8.10 -13.08
CA SER A 92 -9.06 -8.21 -12.82
C SER A 92 -9.88 -7.86 -14.07
N ASP A 93 -10.89 -8.68 -14.37
CA ASP A 93 -11.88 -8.39 -15.41
C ASP A 93 -13.03 -7.51 -14.87
N GLY A 94 -13.16 -7.39 -13.55
CA GLY A 94 -14.26 -6.70 -12.87
C GLY A 94 -13.84 -6.06 -11.55
N PRO A 95 -12.97 -5.03 -11.55
CA PRO A 95 -12.36 -4.48 -10.34
C PRO A 95 -13.39 -3.94 -9.33
N VAL A 96 -14.47 -3.31 -9.80
CA VAL A 96 -15.54 -2.81 -8.91
C VAL A 96 -16.32 -3.95 -8.28
N GLN A 97 -16.64 -5.00 -9.05
CA GLN A 97 -17.34 -6.17 -8.54
C GLN A 97 -16.50 -6.90 -7.50
N LEU A 98 -15.20 -7.05 -7.77
CA LEU A 98 -14.26 -7.64 -6.84
C LEU A 98 -14.14 -6.81 -5.55
N ALA A 99 -13.97 -5.49 -5.65
CA ALA A 99 -13.86 -4.62 -4.49
C ALA A 99 -15.09 -4.70 -3.57
N ARG A 100 -16.30 -4.68 -4.14
CA ARG A 100 -17.55 -4.89 -3.39
C ARG A 100 -17.59 -6.26 -2.72
N ARG A 101 -17.10 -7.31 -3.39
CA ARG A 101 -17.01 -8.66 -2.81
C ARG A 101 -16.08 -8.68 -1.61
N LEU A 102 -14.88 -8.11 -1.71
CA LEU A 102 -13.91 -8.04 -0.60
C LEU A 102 -14.49 -7.29 0.60
N ARG A 103 -15.12 -6.13 0.36
CA ARG A 103 -15.85 -5.37 1.39
C ARG A 103 -16.93 -6.18 2.07
N SER A 104 -17.72 -6.97 1.32
CA SER A 104 -18.79 -7.81 1.87
C SER A 104 -18.28 -8.93 2.79
N ILE A 105 -17.01 -9.35 2.62
CA ILE A 105 -16.35 -10.34 3.48
C ILE A 105 -15.80 -9.68 4.74
N GLY A 106 -15.44 -8.39 4.67
CA GLY A 106 -14.99 -7.58 5.81
C GLY A 106 -13.59 -6.99 5.66
N ALA A 107 -12.91 -7.23 4.53
CA ALA A 107 -11.62 -6.62 4.22
C ALA A 107 -11.81 -5.26 3.54
N ARG A 108 -10.89 -4.31 3.80
CA ARG A 108 -10.76 -3.10 2.97
C ARG A 108 -10.34 -3.53 1.55
N ALA A 109 -11.03 -3.02 0.55
CA ALA A 109 -10.75 -3.32 -0.86
C ALA A 109 -9.81 -2.28 -1.47
N GLY A 110 -8.62 -2.72 -1.89
CA GLY A 110 -7.65 -1.86 -2.55
C GLY A 110 -7.47 -2.21 -4.03
N ILE A 111 -7.15 -1.20 -4.85
CA ILE A 111 -6.62 -1.41 -6.20
C ILE A 111 -5.16 -0.97 -6.28
N ALA A 112 -4.33 -1.74 -6.98
CA ALA A 112 -2.95 -1.40 -7.31
C ALA A 112 -2.82 -1.09 -8.80
N LEU A 113 -1.96 -0.13 -9.13
CA LEU A 113 -1.60 0.21 -10.50
C LEU A 113 -0.07 0.11 -10.68
N LYS A 114 0.36 -0.64 -11.70
CA LYS A 114 1.76 -0.66 -12.16
C LYS A 114 2.23 0.74 -12.56
N PRO A 115 3.55 1.00 -12.61
CA PRO A 115 4.07 2.31 -13.03
C PRO A 115 3.54 2.77 -14.39
N GLY A 116 3.42 1.85 -15.36
CA GLY A 116 2.91 2.14 -16.71
C GLY A 116 1.39 2.24 -16.87
N THR A 117 0.60 1.87 -15.86
CA THR A 117 -0.87 1.79 -15.98
C THR A 117 -1.53 3.14 -15.72
N ASP A 118 -2.36 3.61 -16.64
CA ASP A 118 -3.07 4.88 -16.49
C ASP A 118 -4.17 4.79 -15.42
N VAL A 119 -4.35 5.88 -14.67
CA VAL A 119 -5.31 5.94 -13.55
C VAL A 119 -6.66 6.54 -13.94
N GLU A 120 -6.72 7.26 -15.07
CA GLU A 120 -7.92 7.97 -15.51
C GLU A 120 -9.20 7.11 -15.55
N PRO A 121 -9.17 5.84 -16.00
CA PRO A 121 -10.37 5.00 -16.04
C PRO A 121 -11.01 4.74 -14.66
N PHE A 122 -10.25 4.95 -13.57
CA PHE A 122 -10.67 4.61 -12.22
C PHE A 122 -11.08 5.83 -11.37
N LEU A 123 -10.83 7.06 -11.84
CA LEU A 123 -11.07 8.27 -11.04
C LEU A 123 -12.56 8.45 -10.67
N ASP A 124 -13.47 8.18 -11.60
CA ASP A 124 -14.92 8.34 -11.37
C ASP A 124 -15.50 7.25 -10.44
N VAL A 125 -14.77 6.14 -10.25
CA VAL A 125 -15.19 4.99 -9.44
C VAL A 125 -14.38 4.84 -8.15
N LEU A 126 -13.60 5.84 -7.75
CA LEU A 126 -12.78 5.80 -6.53
C LEU A 126 -13.59 5.48 -5.25
N HIS A 127 -14.87 5.82 -5.21
CA HIS A 127 -15.78 5.51 -4.10
C HIS A 127 -16.02 4.00 -3.90
N GLU A 128 -15.75 3.19 -4.92
CA GLU A 128 -15.85 1.72 -4.86
C GLU A 128 -14.64 1.07 -4.15
N PHE A 129 -13.60 1.84 -3.85
CA PHE A 129 -12.36 1.35 -3.23
C PHE A 129 -12.09 2.03 -1.88
N ASP A 130 -11.38 1.34 -1.00
CA ASP A 130 -10.95 1.84 0.32
C ASP A 130 -9.50 2.30 0.33
N GLN A 131 -8.74 1.88 -0.69
CA GLN A 131 -7.32 2.15 -0.88
C GLN A 131 -6.95 2.15 -2.37
N VAL A 132 -6.03 3.04 -2.76
CA VAL A 132 -5.35 3.01 -4.07
C VAL A 132 -3.85 2.93 -3.82
N LEU A 133 -3.23 1.88 -4.33
CA LEU A 133 -1.80 1.65 -4.31
C LEU A 133 -1.19 2.07 -5.66
N ILE A 134 -0.29 3.05 -5.61
CA ILE A 134 0.56 3.42 -6.75
C ILE A 134 1.90 2.74 -6.59
N MET A 135 2.22 1.80 -7.47
CA MET A 135 3.54 1.19 -7.50
C MET A 135 4.58 2.23 -7.91
N THR A 136 5.63 2.36 -7.12
CA THR A 136 6.77 3.26 -7.35
C THR A 136 8.04 2.51 -7.75
N VAL A 137 7.89 1.22 -8.09
CA VAL A 137 8.85 0.32 -8.75
C VAL A 137 8.05 -0.65 -9.63
N GLU A 138 8.72 -1.40 -10.53
CA GLU A 138 8.05 -2.53 -11.18
C GLU A 138 7.78 -3.65 -10.17
N PRO A 139 6.55 -4.19 -10.07
CA PRO A 139 6.24 -5.22 -9.09
C PRO A 139 7.03 -6.51 -9.32
N GLY A 140 7.39 -7.20 -8.24
CA GLY A 140 8.01 -8.52 -8.28
C GLY A 140 9.23 -8.70 -7.38
N PHE A 141 9.95 -7.63 -7.03
CA PHE A 141 11.14 -7.72 -6.18
C PHE A 141 11.30 -6.53 -5.24
N GLY A 142 11.84 -6.78 -4.05
CA GLY A 142 12.27 -5.73 -3.12
C GLY A 142 13.61 -5.09 -3.53
N GLY A 143 13.94 -3.95 -2.90
CA GLY A 143 15.25 -3.29 -3.05
C GLY A 143 15.43 -2.46 -4.33
N GLN A 144 14.39 -2.30 -5.12
CA GLN A 144 14.40 -1.47 -6.32
C GLN A 144 14.35 0.03 -5.99
N SER A 145 14.84 0.86 -6.92
CA SER A 145 14.91 2.32 -6.77
C SER A 145 13.57 3.00 -7.06
N PHE A 146 13.24 4.00 -6.26
CA PHE A 146 12.02 4.79 -6.38
C PHE A 146 11.88 5.51 -7.73
N MET A 147 10.75 5.29 -8.40
CA MET A 147 10.38 5.90 -9.69
C MET A 147 9.62 7.21 -9.49
N HIS A 148 10.31 8.34 -9.60
CA HIS A 148 9.75 9.67 -9.38
C HIS A 148 8.64 10.03 -10.38
N GLU A 149 8.72 9.47 -11.59
CA GLU A 149 7.77 9.64 -12.69
C GLU A 149 6.35 9.14 -12.37
N THR A 150 6.18 8.37 -11.29
CA THR A 150 4.87 7.90 -10.83
C THR A 150 4.12 8.93 -9.97
N MET A 151 4.82 9.93 -9.42
CA MET A 151 4.23 10.94 -8.53
C MET A 151 3.13 11.79 -9.17
N PRO A 152 3.19 12.18 -10.46
CA PRO A 152 2.07 12.82 -11.13
C PRO A 152 0.79 11.98 -11.09
N LYS A 153 0.88 10.64 -11.21
CA LYS A 153 -0.27 9.74 -11.11
C LYS A 153 -0.88 9.80 -9.71
N LEU A 154 -0.04 9.69 -8.67
CA LEU A 154 -0.48 9.81 -7.28
C LEU A 154 -1.16 11.16 -6.99
N ARG A 155 -0.62 12.27 -7.51
CA ARG A 155 -1.23 13.61 -7.34
C ARG A 155 -2.63 13.67 -7.94
N ARG A 156 -2.84 13.14 -9.15
CA ARG A 156 -4.17 13.10 -9.77
C ARG A 156 -5.18 12.32 -8.93
N VAL A 157 -4.79 11.17 -8.40
CA VAL A 157 -5.63 10.39 -7.48
C VAL A 157 -5.92 11.18 -6.21
N SER A 158 -4.90 11.81 -5.61
CA SER A 158 -5.06 12.62 -4.40
C SER A 158 -6.03 13.78 -4.60
N GLU A 159 -5.92 14.48 -5.73
CA GLU A 159 -6.82 15.56 -6.11
C GLU A 159 -8.26 15.08 -6.31
N ALA A 160 -8.45 13.95 -6.99
CA ALA A 160 -9.77 13.35 -7.20
C ALA A 160 -10.42 12.90 -5.89
N VAL A 161 -9.68 12.19 -5.02
CA VAL A 161 -10.14 11.79 -3.67
C VAL A 161 -10.55 13.00 -2.85
N ARG A 162 -9.74 14.06 -2.87
CA ARG A 162 -10.01 15.31 -2.12
C ARG A 162 -11.23 16.04 -2.66
N ALA A 163 -11.33 16.18 -3.99
CA ALA A 163 -12.44 16.87 -4.64
C ALA A 163 -13.78 16.17 -4.39
N ALA A 164 -13.78 14.84 -4.34
CA ALA A 164 -14.95 14.02 -4.04
C ALA A 164 -15.21 13.82 -2.53
N GLY A 165 -14.29 14.26 -1.65
CA GLY A 165 -14.43 14.09 -0.20
C GLY A 165 -14.40 12.64 0.27
N LEU A 166 -13.66 11.78 -0.42
CA LEU A 166 -13.61 10.33 -0.15
C LEU A 166 -12.60 9.99 0.96
N ASP A 167 -12.91 8.97 1.74
CA ASP A 167 -11.97 8.35 2.70
C ASP A 167 -11.26 7.14 2.05
N VAL A 168 -10.40 7.45 1.07
CA VAL A 168 -9.59 6.47 0.33
C VAL A 168 -8.14 6.63 0.74
N TRP A 169 -7.51 5.54 1.19
CA TRP A 169 -6.09 5.56 1.54
C TRP A 169 -5.23 5.59 0.28
N LEU A 170 -4.17 6.39 0.29
CA LEU A 170 -3.28 6.59 -0.84
C LEU A 170 -1.94 5.96 -0.50
N GLN A 171 -1.75 4.75 -1.01
CA GLN A 171 -0.60 3.92 -0.72
C GLN A 171 0.47 4.04 -1.81
N VAL A 172 1.73 3.98 -1.41
CA VAL A 172 2.88 3.80 -2.30
C VAL A 172 3.72 2.60 -1.86
N ASP A 173 4.21 1.83 -2.84
CA ASP A 173 5.12 0.70 -2.61
C ASP A 173 6.26 0.67 -3.63
N GLY A 174 7.48 0.57 -3.12
CA GLY A 174 8.72 0.51 -3.88
C GLY A 174 9.69 1.65 -3.60
N GLY A 175 10.85 1.35 -3.03
CA GLY A 175 11.92 2.35 -2.85
C GLY A 175 11.60 3.44 -1.80
N ILE A 176 10.65 3.21 -0.89
CA ILE A 176 10.37 4.12 0.22
C ILE A 176 11.48 4.04 1.28
N SER A 177 12.09 5.19 1.55
CA SER A 177 13.16 5.38 2.54
C SER A 177 13.01 6.76 3.20
N LEU A 178 13.95 7.12 4.08
CA LEU A 178 14.00 8.49 4.62
C LEU A 178 14.17 9.55 3.53
N ASP A 179 14.78 9.22 2.38
CA ASP A 179 15.04 10.20 1.33
C ASP A 179 13.84 10.40 0.40
N THR A 180 12.97 9.39 0.29
CA THR A 180 11.89 9.36 -0.72
C THR A 180 10.49 9.50 -0.12
N ILE A 181 10.31 9.20 1.16
CA ILE A 181 8.98 9.23 1.79
C ILE A 181 8.36 10.63 1.78
N GLY A 182 9.16 11.69 1.94
CA GLY A 182 8.70 13.08 1.86
C GLY A 182 8.14 13.42 0.49
N ILE A 183 8.77 12.93 -0.58
CA ILE A 183 8.35 13.15 -1.97
C ILE A 183 6.96 12.54 -2.23
N ALA A 184 6.75 11.29 -1.78
CA ALA A 184 5.46 10.63 -1.90
C ALA A 184 4.39 11.29 -1.02
N ALA A 185 4.75 11.73 0.19
CA ALA A 185 3.85 12.45 1.08
C ALA A 185 3.38 13.79 0.47
N GLU A 186 4.28 14.55 -0.14
CA GLU A 186 3.96 15.79 -0.87
C GLU A 186 3.07 15.55 -2.09
N ALA A 187 3.20 14.39 -2.74
CA ALA A 187 2.33 13.97 -3.83
C ALA A 187 0.93 13.51 -3.37
N GLY A 188 0.72 13.36 -2.05
CA GLY A 188 -0.58 13.06 -1.46
C GLY A 188 -0.66 11.72 -0.74
N ALA A 189 0.40 10.90 -0.72
CA ALA A 189 0.37 9.61 -0.04
C ALA A 189 0.10 9.75 1.46
N ASP A 190 -0.59 8.75 2.01
CA ASP A 190 -0.90 8.63 3.44
C ASP A 190 -0.52 7.29 4.04
N THR A 191 -0.21 6.32 3.19
CA THR A 191 0.11 4.95 3.54
C THR A 191 1.38 4.56 2.79
N PHE A 192 2.39 4.06 3.51
CA PHE A 192 3.73 3.89 2.95
C PHE A 192 4.22 2.47 3.20
N VAL A 193 4.49 1.74 2.12
CA VAL A 193 5.11 0.41 2.20
C VAL A 193 6.62 0.55 2.19
N ALA A 194 7.29 0.04 3.22
CA ALA A 194 8.74 0.16 3.39
C ALA A 194 9.36 -1.15 3.86
N GLY A 195 9.95 -1.93 2.95
CA GLY A 195 10.63 -3.19 3.27
C GLY A 195 12.06 -2.97 3.77
N SER A 196 13.01 -2.84 2.84
CA SER A 196 14.45 -2.79 3.14
C SER A 196 14.85 -1.65 4.07
N ALA A 197 14.20 -0.49 3.99
CA ALA A 197 14.47 0.63 4.88
C ALA A 197 14.23 0.28 6.36
N VAL A 198 13.19 -0.52 6.64
CA VAL A 198 12.77 -0.95 7.98
C VAL A 198 13.57 -2.16 8.45
N PHE A 199 13.57 -3.25 7.68
CA PHE A 199 14.23 -4.49 8.08
C PHE A 199 15.76 -4.43 8.03
N GLY A 200 16.33 -3.52 7.22
CA GLY A 200 17.76 -3.24 7.21
C GLY A 200 18.25 -2.31 8.32
N ALA A 201 17.34 -1.77 9.15
CA ALA A 201 17.71 -0.95 10.30
C ALA A 201 18.05 -1.81 11.52
N GLU A 202 18.95 -1.32 12.36
CA GLU A 202 19.30 -1.96 13.64
C GLU A 202 18.07 -2.10 14.54
N VAL A 203 17.26 -1.03 14.63
CA VAL A 203 16.01 -1.00 15.41
C VAL A 203 14.83 -0.65 14.49
N PRO A 204 14.07 -1.64 13.98
CA PRO A 204 12.95 -1.40 13.07
C PRO A 204 11.88 -0.44 13.64
N ALA A 205 11.58 -0.52 14.93
CA ALA A 205 10.62 0.35 15.59
C ALA A 205 11.02 1.84 15.53
N GLU A 206 12.30 2.17 15.71
CA GLU A 206 12.81 3.54 15.57
C GLU A 206 12.75 4.01 14.12
N ARG A 207 13.06 3.12 13.17
CA ARG A 207 12.94 3.45 11.75
C ARG A 207 11.49 3.74 11.35
N ILE A 208 10.53 2.95 11.83
CA ILE A 208 9.09 3.18 11.60
C ILE A 208 8.69 4.57 12.12
N ALA A 209 9.11 4.93 13.34
CA ALA A 209 8.85 6.25 13.91
C ALA A 209 9.45 7.38 13.06
N ALA A 210 10.71 7.26 12.66
CA ALA A 210 11.38 8.27 11.83
C ALA A 210 10.71 8.47 10.46
N LEU A 211 10.29 7.38 9.80
CA LEU A 211 9.54 7.46 8.55
C LEU A 211 8.19 8.16 8.76
N ARG A 212 7.46 7.79 9.81
CA ARG A 212 6.16 8.38 10.14
C ARG A 212 6.26 9.88 10.39
N ASP A 213 7.24 10.31 11.17
CA ASP A 213 7.46 11.71 11.51
C ASP A 213 7.83 12.52 10.25
N LEU A 214 8.73 11.98 9.42
CA LEU A 214 9.14 12.67 8.20
C LEU A 214 7.96 12.83 7.23
N ALA A 215 7.19 11.76 6.98
CA ALA A 215 5.98 11.85 6.17
C ALA A 215 4.97 12.88 6.71
N ALA A 216 4.81 12.97 8.04
CA ALA A 216 3.94 13.95 8.66
C ALA A 216 4.40 15.40 8.46
N THR A 217 5.72 15.67 8.45
CA THR A 217 6.25 17.02 8.20
C THR A 217 6.05 17.53 6.77
N HIS A 218 6.07 16.62 5.79
CA HIS A 218 5.92 16.95 4.37
C HIS A 218 4.46 17.09 3.92
N ARG A 219 3.52 16.70 4.77
CA ARG A 219 2.08 16.95 4.60
C ARG A 219 1.75 18.38 4.99
N HIS A 220 2.26 19.36 4.24
CA HIS A 220 1.78 20.72 4.40
C HIS A 220 0.28 20.76 4.04
N ASP A 221 -0.56 21.03 5.04
CA ASP A 221 -1.95 21.41 4.83
C ASP A 221 -1.99 22.48 3.74
N ALA A 222 -2.39 22.10 2.53
CA ALA A 222 -2.90 23.03 1.54
C ALA A 222 -4.23 23.58 2.07
N ARG A 223 -4.17 24.44 3.11
CA ARG A 223 -5.25 25.36 3.43
C ARG A 223 -5.36 26.30 2.23
N PRO A 224 -6.55 26.52 1.66
CA PRO A 224 -6.73 27.66 0.77
C PRO A 224 -6.37 28.91 1.57
N GLY A 225 -5.35 29.64 1.14
CA GLY A 225 -4.94 30.89 1.76
C GLY A 225 -6.12 31.85 1.78
N THR A 226 -6.71 32.06 2.96
CA THR A 226 -7.63 33.16 3.20
C THR A 226 -6.83 34.42 3.51
N GLY A 227 -7.02 35.46 2.68
CA GLY A 227 -6.66 36.85 2.99
C GLY A 227 -5.38 37.34 2.28
N SER A 228 -5.34 38.50 1.63
CA SER A 228 -6.22 39.66 1.69
C SER A 228 -6.03 40.49 0.42
N LEU A 229 -7.07 40.62 -0.40
CA LEU A 229 -7.22 41.80 -1.24
C LEU A 229 -7.55 42.96 -0.30
N LYS A 230 -6.61 43.89 -0.11
CA LYS A 230 -6.90 45.20 0.47
C LYS A 230 -7.13 46.20 -0.65
N PRO A 231 -8.00 47.20 -0.41
CA PRO A 231 -8.61 48.04 -1.44
C PRO A 231 -7.64 48.98 -2.14
#